data_AF-A0A7J9BCU4-F1
#
_entry.id   AF-A0A7J9BCU4-F1
#
_cell.length_a   1.000
_cell.length_b   1.000
_cell.length_c   1.000
_cell.angle_alpha   90.00
_cell.angle_beta   90.00
_cell.angle_gamma   90.00
#
_symmetry.space_group_name_H-M   'P 1'
#
loop_
_entity.id
_entity.type
_entity.pdbx_description
1 polymer ?
#
loop_
_entity_poly.entity_id
_entity_poly.type
_entity_poly.pdbx_seq_one_letter_code
_entity_poly.pdbx_strand_id
1 'polypeptide(L)' 'MIVGQAETVAIHIRNVAVAESKEDSSRTTASIWKAPCYGWVKINFDGATTESENWSNAGGVLHDSHGNRLAGFR' A
#
# COMPACT_ATOMS: atom_id res chain seq x y z
N MET A 1 17.63 15.03 29.99
CA MET A 1 17.53 13.63 29.51
C MET A 1 16.11 13.44 29.00
N ILE A 2 15.89 13.53 27.69
CA ILE A 2 14.54 13.34 27.12
C ILE A 2 14.46 11.89 26.64
N VAL A 3 13.62 11.12 27.31
CA VAL A 3 13.26 9.76 26.91
C VAL A 3 12.26 9.89 25.76
N GLY A 4 12.69 9.57 24.54
CA GLY A 4 11.81 9.53 23.37
C GLY A 4 10.90 8.31 23.46
N GLN A 5 9.61 8.55 23.63
CA GLN A 5 8.59 7.51 23.58
C GLN A 5 8.53 6.98 22.15
N ALA A 6 8.84 5.70 21.95
CA ALA A 6 8.66 5.06 20.65
C ALA A 6 7.16 4.86 20.42
N GLU A 7 6.56 5.67 19.54
CA GLU A 7 5.19 5.48 19.10
C GLU A 7 5.14 4.27 18.17
N THR A 8 4.47 3.20 18.61
CA THR A 8 4.23 2.01 17.79
C THR A 8 3.26 2.38 16.67
N VAL A 9 3.77 2.49 15.44
CA VAL A 9 2.97 2.73 14.23
C VAL A 9 2.15 1.47 13.91
N ALA A 10 0.84 1.54 14.08
CA ALA A 10 -0.07 0.48 13.66
C ALA A 10 -0.25 0.53 12.13
N ILE A 11 0.46 -0.34 11.41
CA ILE A 11 0.30 -0.49 9.95
C ILE A 11 -0.91 -1.41 9.70
N HIS A 12 -2.06 -0.82 9.32
CA HIS A 12 -3.20 -1.60 8.86
C HIS A 12 -3.01 -2.00 7.39
N ILE A 13 -2.38 -3.15 7.16
CA ILE A 13 -2.23 -3.75 5.83
C ILE A 13 -3.54 -4.49 5.50
N ARG A 14 -4.29 -4.00 4.52
CA ARG A 14 -5.36 -4.81 3.90
C ARG A 14 -4.75 -5.60 2.77
N ASN A 15 -4.64 -6.92 2.93
CA ASN A 15 -4.39 -7.81 1.81
C ASN A 15 -5.63 -7.80 0.91
N VAL A 16 -5.53 -7.18 -0.27
CA VAL A 16 -6.49 -7.47 -1.35
C VAL A 16 -6.04 -8.80 -1.94
N ALA A 17 -6.59 -9.89 -1.42
CA ALA A 17 -6.41 -11.20 -2.05
C ALA A 17 -7.03 -11.13 -3.46
N VAL A 18 -6.22 -11.31 -4.50
CA VAL A 18 -6.73 -11.63 -5.84
C VAL A 18 -7.21 -13.08 -5.77
N ALA A 19 -8.44 -13.25 -5.31
CA ALA A 19 -9.15 -14.51 -5.47
C ALA A 19 -9.68 -14.54 -6.90
N GLU A 20 -9.29 -15.54 -7.68
CA GLU A 20 -10.07 -15.96 -8.85
C GLU A 20 -11.41 -16.51 -8.34
N SER A 21 -12.40 -15.64 -8.17
CA SER A 21 -13.76 -16.06 -7.87
C SER A 21 -14.68 -15.62 -8.99
N LYS A 22 -15.39 -16.59 -9.55
CA LYS A 22 -16.48 -16.41 -10.49
C LYS A 22 -17.41 -15.29 -10.04
N GLU A 23 -17.79 -14.48 -11.01
CA GLU A 23 -18.66 -13.32 -10.95
C GLU A 23 -19.87 -13.55 -10.03
N ASP A 24 -19.76 -13.08 -8.78
CA ASP A 24 -20.89 -12.49 -8.07
C ASP A 24 -20.51 -11.02 -7.87
N SER A 25 -21.44 -10.12 -8.20
CA SER A 25 -21.22 -8.68 -8.32
C SER A 25 -20.96 -8.06 -6.94
N SER A 26 -19.79 -8.36 -6.37
CA SER A 26 -19.28 -7.70 -5.18
C SER A 26 -18.92 -6.30 -5.63
N ARG A 27 -19.74 -5.32 -5.25
CA ARG A 27 -19.48 -3.89 -5.39
C ARG A 27 -17.98 -3.63 -5.25
N THR A 28 -17.29 -3.42 -6.37
CA THR A 28 -15.94 -2.89 -6.38
C THR A 28 -16.07 -1.50 -5.81
N THR A 29 -15.90 -1.39 -4.49
CA THR A 29 -15.79 -0.10 -3.82
C THR A 29 -14.49 0.46 -4.31
N ALA A 30 -14.57 1.29 -5.37
CA ALA A 30 -13.47 2.10 -5.82
C ALA A 30 -12.96 2.83 -4.58
N SER A 31 -11.85 2.34 -4.04
CA SER A 31 -11.21 2.96 -2.90
C SER A 31 -10.55 4.20 -3.44
N ILE A 32 -11.33 5.29 -3.51
CA ILE A 32 -10.85 6.59 -3.97
C ILE A 32 -9.62 6.91 -3.13
N TRP A 33 -8.49 7.15 -3.79
CA TRP A 33 -7.28 7.51 -3.11
C TRP A 33 -7.54 8.78 -2.28
N LYS A 34 -7.18 8.72 -1.00
CA LYS A 34 -7.24 9.86 -0.08
C LYS A 34 -5.83 10.18 0.41
N ALA A 35 -5.47 11.45 0.48
CA ALA A 35 -4.22 11.85 1.12
C ALA A 35 -4.21 11.37 2.59
N PRO A 36 -3.05 10.94 3.13
CA PRO A 36 -2.95 10.62 4.55
C PRO A 36 -3.05 11.90 5.40
N CYS A 37 -3.32 11.76 6.69
CA CYS A 37 -3.37 12.90 7.62
C CYS A 37 -2.05 13.68 7.62
N TYR A 38 -2.08 14.96 7.98
CA TYR A 38 -0.88 15.79 8.06
C TYR A 38 0.22 15.14 8.92
N GLY A 39 1.46 15.11 8.41
CA GLY A 39 2.60 14.46 9.05
C GLY A 39 2.71 12.95 8.82
N TRP A 40 1.72 12.32 8.16
CA TRP A 40 1.76 10.91 7.81
C TRP A 40 2.27 10.68 6.38
N VAL A 41 2.85 9.50 6.17
CA VAL A 41 3.24 9.00 4.86
C VAL A 41 2.29 7.86 4.46
N LYS A 42 1.85 7.86 3.21
CA LYS A 42 1.10 6.75 2.61
C LYS A 42 2.02 5.93 1.71
N ILE A 43 1.95 4.61 1.86
CA ILE A 43 2.63 3.64 0.99
C ILE A 43 1.60 3.02 0.06
N ASN A 44 1.83 3.11 -1.25
CA ASN A 44 1.16 2.26 -2.23
C ASN A 44 2.20 1.26 -2.72
N PHE A 45 1.86 -0.03 -2.72
CA PHE A 45 2.75 -1.07 -3.22
C PHE A 45 1.95 -2.03 -4.10
N ASP A 46 2.64 -2.67 -5.03
CA ASP A 46 2.08 -3.67 -5.91
C ASP A 46 3.10 -4.77 -6.18
N GLY A 47 2.61 -5.97 -6.50
CA GLY A 47 3.41 -7.13 -6.84
C GLY A 47 2.98 -7.70 -8.18
N ALA A 48 3.95 -8.07 -9.00
CA ALA A 48 3.71 -8.72 -10.28
C ALA A 48 4.40 -10.08 -10.30
N THR A 49 3.72 -11.07 -10.86
CA THR A 49 4.26 -12.41 -11.08
C THR A 49 4.02 -12.83 -12.52
N THR A 50 4.96 -13.59 -13.09
CA THR A 50 4.79 -14.23 -14.41
C THR A 50 4.90 -15.74 -14.27
N GLU A 51 4.00 -16.46 -14.93
CA GLU A 51 3.99 -17.93 -14.95
C GLU A 51 5.07 -18.51 -15.86
N SER A 52 5.51 -17.76 -16.88
CA SER A 52 6.44 -18.27 -17.89
C SER A 52 7.87 -18.45 -17.39
N GLU A 53 8.27 -17.69 -16.36
CA GLU A 53 9.66 -17.61 -15.88
C GLU A 53 9.78 -17.83 -14.37
N ASN A 54 8.69 -18.20 -13.68
CA ASN A 54 8.64 -18.29 -12.21
C ASN A 54 9.22 -17.05 -11.52
N TRP A 55 9.01 -15.88 -12.12
CA TRP A 55 9.57 -14.63 -11.62
C TRP A 55 8.50 -13.79 -10.96
N SER A 56 8.79 -13.34 -9.75
CA SER A 56 7.94 -12.44 -8.99
C SER A 56 8.76 -11.24 -8.55
N ASN A 57 8.16 -10.05 -8.62
CA ASN A 57 8.76 -8.82 -8.17
C ASN A 57 7.71 -7.94 -7.48
N ALA A 58 8.14 -7.04 -6.61
CA ALA A 58 7.28 -6.10 -5.94
C ALA A 58 7.92 -4.71 -5.95
N GLY A 59 7.10 -3.69 -5.77
CA GLY A 59 7.59 -2.32 -5.66
C GLY A 59 6.54 -1.42 -5.06
N GLY A 60 6.94 -0.19 -4.81
CA GLY A 60 6.02 0.77 -4.22
C GLY A 60 6.52 2.21 -4.24
N VAL A 61 5.64 3.09 -3.80
CA VAL A 61 5.82 4.54 -3.76
C VAL A 61 5.32 5.09 -2.43
N LEU A 62 6.11 6.01 -1.88
CA LEU A 62 5.78 6.76 -0.68
C LEU A 62 5.24 8.13 -1.08
N HIS A 63 4.13 8.55 -0.47
CA HIS A 63 3.55 9.88 -0.63
C HIS A 63 3.42 10.59 0.73
N ASP A 64 3.69 11.90 0.76
CA ASP A 64 3.39 12.72 1.92
C ASP A 64 1.88 13.02 2.06
N SER A 65 1.52 13.79 3.09
CA SER A 65 0.15 14.23 3.35
C SER A 65 -0.41 15.22 2.33
N HIS A 66 0.41 15.78 1.45
CA HIS A 66 -0.02 16.62 0.33
C HIS A 66 -0.17 15.82 -0.97
N GLY A 67 0.16 14.53 -0.95
CA GLY A 67 0.15 13.66 -2.13
C GLY A 67 1.43 13.76 -2.97
N ASN A 68 2.46 14.46 -2.51
CA ASN A 68 3.75 14.50 -3.21
C ASN A 68 4.46 13.16 -3.04
N ARG A 69 5.07 12.65 -4.12
CA ARG A 69 5.93 11.47 -4.03
C ARG A 69 7.22 11.82 -3.28
N LEU A 70 7.51 11.07 -2.24
CA LEU A 70 8.74 11.17 -1.46
C LEU A 70 9.82 10.21 -2.00
N ALA A 71 9.45 8.96 -2.28
CA ALA A 71 10.38 7.93 -2.74
C ALA A 71 9.67 6.81 -3.50
N GLY A 72 10.45 5.95 -4.15
CA GLY A 72 9.98 4.65 -4.66
C GLY A 72 11.00 3.55 -4.40
N PHE A 73 10.54 2.30 -4.37
CA PHE A 73 11.36 1.11 -4.11
C PHE A 73 10.92 -0.07 -4.97
N ARG A 74 11.81 -1.05 -5.11
CA ARG A 74 11.64 -2.36 -5.75
C ARG A 74 12.51 -3.37 -5.03
#